data_AF-A0A0S4L8K2-F1
#
_entry.id   AF-A0A0S4L8K2-F1
#
_cell.length_a   1.000
_cell.length_b   1.000
_cell.length_c   1.000
_cell.angle_alpha   90.00
_cell.angle_beta   90.00
_cell.angle_gamma   90.00
#
_symmetry.space_group_name_H-M   'P 1'
#
loop_
_entity.id
_entity.type
_entity.pdbx_description
1 polymer ?
#
loop_
_entity_poly.entity_id
_entity_poly.type
_entity_poly.pdbx_seq_one_letter_code
_entity_poly.pdbx_strand_id
1 'polypeptide(L)'
;MKEVGIWAVLPFLALTFGAYYLFVRRKKMKLSRYFLSRPQLTHKEFGQAYFGESKSREILATKVRKILAQYIPVSIDGLSPEDKFQQHLMMDTFDSLSSAEFIVQLEKKFNISLRDDEALKPDLTFRQLVDHLALRLSEAKIADPVKEQSS
;
A
#
# COMPACT_ATOMS: atom_id res chain seq x y z
N MET A 1 5.56 -3.42 51.18
CA MET A 1 4.42 -2.98 50.35
C MET A 1 4.86 -2.67 48.91
N LYS A 2 5.33 -3.68 48.15
CA LYS A 2 5.72 -3.53 46.72
C LYS A 2 5.23 -4.66 45.79
N GLU A 3 4.65 -5.72 46.36
CA GLU A 3 4.21 -6.92 45.62
C GLU A 3 2.87 -6.74 44.91
N VAL A 4 2.00 -5.83 45.39
CA VAL A 4 0.62 -5.69 44.88
C VAL A 4 0.56 -5.03 43.48
N GLY A 5 1.63 -4.34 43.06
CA GLY A 5 1.66 -3.62 41.78
C GLY A 5 1.80 -4.52 40.55
N ILE A 6 2.57 -5.62 40.64
CA ILE A 6 2.90 -6.45 39.47
C ILE A 6 1.70 -7.33 39.06
N TRP A 7 0.97 -7.85 40.04
CA TRP A 7 -0.21 -8.69 39.82
C TRP A 7 -1.43 -7.92 39.27
N ALA A 8 -1.47 -6.59 39.43
CA ALA A 8 -2.50 -5.73 38.83
C ALA A 8 -2.12 -5.26 37.41
N VAL A 9 -0.83 -5.15 37.09
CA VAL A 9 -0.35 -4.72 35.76
C VAL A 9 -0.54 -5.80 34.70
N LEU A 10 -0.29 -7.07 35.03
CA LEU A 10 -0.46 -8.20 34.10
C LEU A 10 -1.89 -8.33 33.52
N PRO A 11 -2.98 -8.31 34.33
CA PRO A 11 -4.33 -8.39 33.80
C PRO A 11 -4.70 -7.14 33.00
N PHE A 12 -4.21 -5.96 33.40
CA PHE A 12 -4.42 -4.73 32.61
C PHE A 12 -3.76 -4.83 31.24
N LEU A 13 -2.51 -5.31 31.17
CA LEU A 13 -1.77 -5.47 29.92
C LEU A 13 -2.37 -6.57 29.03
N ALA A 14 -2.86 -7.67 29.64
CA ALA A 14 -3.62 -8.70 28.92
C ALA A 14 -4.94 -8.14 28.37
N LEU A 15 -5.62 -7.28 29.12
CA LEU A 15 -6.87 -6.63 28.69
C LEU A 15 -6.64 -5.63 27.56
N THR A 16 -5.60 -4.79 27.64
CA THR A 16 -5.26 -3.86 26.55
C THR A 16 -4.83 -4.61 25.29
N PHE A 17 -4.01 -5.65 25.43
CA PHE A 17 -3.60 -6.49 24.30
C PHE A 17 -4.80 -7.24 23.70
N GLY A 18 -5.69 -7.80 24.53
CA GLY A 18 -6.92 -8.44 24.09
C GLY A 18 -7.85 -7.49 23.35
N ALA A 19 -8.04 -6.27 23.86
CA ALA A 19 -8.83 -5.23 23.21
C ALA A 19 -8.23 -4.82 21.86
N TYR A 20 -6.91 -4.62 21.80
CA TYR A 20 -6.19 -4.31 20.57
C TYR A 20 -6.32 -5.46 19.54
N TYR A 21 -6.12 -6.71 19.96
CA TYR A 21 -6.26 -7.88 19.10
C TYR A 21 -7.67 -8.00 18.51
N LEU A 22 -8.71 -7.79 19.33
CA LEU A 22 -10.11 -7.78 18.87
C LEU A 22 -10.38 -6.63 17.90
N PHE A 23 -9.83 -5.44 18.15
CA PHE A 23 -9.94 -4.29 17.27
C PHE A 23 -9.34 -4.59 15.88
N VAL A 24 -8.10 -5.08 15.84
CA VAL A 24 -7.41 -5.48 14.60
C VAL A 24 -8.20 -6.56 13.86
N ARG A 25 -8.66 -7.60 14.55
CA ARG A 25 -9.45 -8.68 13.95
C ARG A 25 -10.73 -8.18 13.31
N ARG A 26 -11.46 -7.27 13.96
CA ARG A 26 -12.68 -6.65 13.40
C ARG A 26 -12.38 -5.85 12.14
N LYS A 27 -11.28 -5.09 12.11
CA LYS A 27 -10.85 -4.31 10.95
C LYS A 27 -10.45 -5.21 9.77
N LYS A 28 -9.69 -6.28 10.02
CA LYS A 28 -9.36 -7.30 9.00
C LYS A 28 -10.63 -7.90 8.40
N MET A 29 -11.59 -8.32 9.23
CA MET A 29 -12.86 -8.87 8.75
C MET A 29 -13.66 -7.88 7.90
N LYS A 30 -13.69 -6.59 8.27
CA LYS A 30 -14.36 -5.54 7.49
C LYS A 30 -13.68 -5.38 6.12
N LEU A 31 -12.35 -5.33 6.09
CA LEU A 31 -11.58 -5.20 4.86
C LEU A 31 -11.71 -6.43 3.94
N SER A 32 -11.65 -7.64 4.51
CA SER A 32 -11.91 -8.87 3.75
C SER A 32 -13.28 -8.88 3.11
N ARG A 33 -14.34 -8.50 3.84
CA ARG A 33 -15.70 -8.40 3.28
C ARG A 33 -15.80 -7.35 2.18
N TYR A 34 -15.11 -6.23 2.35
CA TYR A 34 -15.05 -5.18 1.34
C TYR A 34 -14.40 -5.66 0.03
N PHE A 35 -13.36 -6.48 0.10
CA PHE A 35 -12.76 -7.06 -1.10
C PHE A 35 -13.58 -8.21 -1.69
N LEU A 36 -14.16 -9.08 -0.86
CA LEU A 36 -14.91 -10.25 -1.34
C LEU A 36 -16.18 -9.89 -2.12
N SER A 37 -16.70 -8.66 -1.98
CA SER A 37 -17.86 -8.19 -2.75
C SER A 37 -17.53 -7.75 -4.19
N ARG A 38 -16.26 -7.86 -4.62
CA ARG A 38 -15.75 -7.34 -5.89
C ARG A 38 -15.17 -8.46 -6.77
N PRO A 39 -14.91 -8.21 -8.07
CA PRO A 39 -14.18 -9.15 -8.89
C PRO A 39 -12.83 -9.51 -8.27
N GLN A 40 -12.59 -10.80 -8.04
CA GLN A 40 -11.33 -11.29 -7.51
C GLN A 40 -10.36 -11.49 -8.68
N LEU A 41 -9.38 -10.60 -8.80
CA LEU A 41 -8.41 -10.61 -9.88
C LEU A 41 -7.03 -10.91 -9.33
N THR A 42 -6.29 -11.80 -9.97
CA THR A 42 -4.85 -11.98 -9.70
C THR A 42 -4.09 -10.71 -10.08
N HIS A 43 -2.83 -10.57 -9.62
CA HIS A 43 -2.02 -9.37 -9.91
C HIS A 43 -1.94 -9.03 -11.39
N LYS A 44 -1.79 -10.06 -12.24
CA LYS A 44 -1.69 -9.89 -13.70
C LYS A 44 -3.03 -9.51 -14.31
N GLU A 45 -4.11 -10.20 -13.93
CA GLU A 45 -5.46 -9.90 -14.43
C GLU A 45 -5.90 -8.49 -14.06
N PHE A 46 -5.57 -8.02 -12.86
CA PHE A 46 -5.85 -6.64 -12.44
C PHE A 46 -5.11 -5.61 -13.31
N GLY A 47 -3.81 -5.84 -13.55
CA GLY A 47 -3.04 -4.95 -14.43
C GLY A 47 -3.64 -4.90 -15.83
N GLN A 48 -4.03 -6.06 -16.37
CA GLN A 48 -4.63 -6.17 -17.70
C GLN A 48 -6.03 -5.54 -17.76
N ALA A 49 -6.87 -5.76 -16.75
CA ALA A 49 -8.26 -5.32 -16.74
C ALA A 49 -8.40 -3.80 -16.59
N TYR A 50 -7.52 -3.16 -15.79
CA TYR A 50 -7.67 -1.75 -15.43
C TYR A 50 -6.60 -0.80 -16.01
N PHE A 51 -5.51 -1.35 -16.54
CA PHE A 51 -4.36 -0.61 -17.08
C PHE A 51 -3.87 -1.19 -18.42
N GLY A 52 -4.73 -1.97 -19.10
CA GLY A 52 -4.41 -2.66 -20.35
C GLY A 52 -4.27 -1.75 -21.58
N GLU A 53 -4.62 -0.47 -21.47
CA GLU A 53 -4.44 0.55 -22.52
C GLU A 53 -2.96 0.80 -22.85
N SER A 54 -2.05 0.45 -21.94
CA SER A 54 -0.62 0.58 -22.15
C SER A 54 0.13 -0.57 -21.48
N LYS A 55 0.97 -1.25 -22.26
CA LYS A 55 1.76 -2.38 -21.76
C LYS A 55 2.67 -1.99 -20.60
N SER A 56 3.21 -0.78 -20.61
CA SER A 56 4.04 -0.29 -19.51
C SER A 56 3.22 -0.05 -18.24
N ARG A 57 2.01 0.50 -18.36
CA ARG A 57 1.08 0.73 -17.23
C ARG A 57 0.56 -0.58 -16.65
N GLU A 58 0.20 -1.56 -17.49
CA GLU A 58 -0.18 -2.91 -17.07
C GLU A 58 0.90 -3.56 -16.18
N ILE A 59 2.16 -3.55 -16.66
CA ILE A 59 3.29 -4.13 -15.93
C ILE A 59 3.57 -3.36 -14.64
N LEU A 60 3.49 -2.02 -14.68
CA LEU A 60 3.70 -1.17 -13.52
C LEU A 60 2.64 -1.43 -12.45
N ALA A 61 1.35 -1.37 -12.80
CA ALA A 61 0.24 -1.65 -11.89
C ALA A 61 0.35 -3.06 -11.28
N THR A 62 0.71 -4.07 -12.09
CA THR A 62 0.96 -5.44 -11.60
C THR A 62 2.05 -5.47 -10.53
N LYS A 63 3.17 -4.76 -10.74
CA LYS A 63 4.28 -4.69 -9.79
C LYS A 63 3.91 -3.93 -8.52
N VAL A 64 3.29 -2.76 -8.65
CA VAL A 64 2.85 -1.93 -7.51
C VAL A 64 1.86 -2.70 -6.65
N ARG A 65 0.90 -3.41 -7.27
CA ARG A 65 -0.07 -4.23 -6.54
C ARG A 65 0.58 -5.38 -5.77
N LYS A 66 1.60 -6.04 -6.34
CA LYS A 66 2.38 -7.08 -5.64
C LYS A 66 3.10 -6.55 -4.40
N ILE A 67 3.62 -5.33 -4.49
CA ILE A 67 4.28 -4.66 -3.36
C ILE A 67 3.24 -4.31 -2.30
N LEU A 68 2.12 -3.71 -2.70
CA LEU A 68 1.02 -3.35 -1.80
C LEU A 68 0.48 -4.55 -1.00
N ALA A 69 0.41 -5.73 -1.62
CA ALA A 69 -0.04 -6.96 -0.97
C ALA A 69 0.79 -7.35 0.26
N GLN A 70 2.03 -6.86 0.38
CA GLN A 70 2.91 -7.13 1.52
C GLN A 70 2.52 -6.32 2.76
N TYR A 71 1.84 -5.18 2.57
CA TYR A 71 1.45 -4.26 3.64
C TYR A 71 0.00 -4.43 4.09
N ILE A 72 -0.81 -5.18 3.34
CA ILE A 72 -2.22 -5.40 3.66
C ILE A 72 -2.38 -6.81 4.22
N PRO A 73 -2.91 -6.98 5.45
CA PRO A 73 -2.92 -8.26 6.14
C PRO A 73 -4.04 -9.22 5.69
N VAL A 74 -4.65 -8.97 4.53
CA VAL A 74 -5.71 -9.76 3.91
C VAL A 74 -5.46 -9.83 2.41
N SER A 75 -6.04 -10.82 1.71
CA SER A 75 -5.95 -10.85 0.25
C SER A 75 -6.53 -9.57 -0.35
N ILE A 76 -5.81 -9.01 -1.32
CA ILE A 76 -6.19 -7.81 -2.07
C ILE A 76 -6.82 -8.15 -3.42
N ASP A 77 -7.29 -9.38 -3.62
CA ASP A 77 -7.82 -9.86 -4.91
C ASP A 77 -9.00 -9.01 -5.41
N GLY A 78 -9.80 -8.44 -4.50
CA GLY A 78 -10.88 -7.49 -4.78
C GLY A 78 -10.49 -6.00 -4.82
N LEU A 79 -9.20 -5.67 -4.93
CA LEU A 79 -8.73 -4.27 -5.05
C LEU A 79 -9.35 -3.59 -6.29
N SER A 80 -9.76 -2.34 -6.14
CA SER A 80 -10.15 -1.44 -7.24
C SER A 80 -9.09 -0.36 -7.45
N PRO A 81 -8.86 0.11 -8.69
CA PRO A 81 -8.00 1.27 -8.95
C PRO A 81 -8.42 2.53 -8.20
N GLU A 82 -9.70 2.67 -7.88
CA GLU A 82 -10.23 3.85 -7.16
C GLU A 82 -10.17 3.69 -5.63
N ASP A 83 -9.58 2.60 -5.14
CA ASP A 83 -9.39 2.42 -3.72
C ASP A 83 -8.33 3.37 -3.18
N LYS A 84 -8.71 4.07 -2.10
CA LYS A 84 -7.85 5.00 -1.38
C LYS A 84 -7.06 4.26 -0.30
N PHE A 85 -5.76 4.51 -0.22
CA PHE A 85 -4.87 3.80 0.69
C PHE A 85 -5.26 3.93 2.17
N GLN A 86 -5.64 5.13 2.61
CA GLN A 86 -6.05 5.34 4.00
C GLN A 86 -7.52 4.98 4.25
N GLN A 87 -8.42 5.44 3.39
CA GLN A 87 -9.87 5.31 3.62
C GLN A 87 -10.40 3.89 3.36
N HIS A 88 -9.97 3.26 2.27
CA HIS A 88 -10.49 1.96 1.84
C HIS A 88 -9.56 0.82 2.28
N LEU A 89 -8.24 0.97 2.12
CA LEU A 89 -7.27 -0.08 2.44
C LEU A 89 -6.86 -0.09 3.91
N MET A 90 -7.14 1.00 4.65
CA MET A 90 -6.86 1.12 6.09
C MET A 90 -5.40 0.81 6.43
N MET A 91 -4.44 1.12 5.55
CA MET A 91 -3.03 0.70 5.69
C MET A 91 -2.46 1.05 7.08
N ASP A 92 -2.62 2.30 7.50
CA ASP A 92 -2.06 2.77 8.77
C ASP A 92 -2.84 2.31 10.02
N THR A 93 -3.95 1.59 9.84
CA THR A 93 -4.72 1.01 10.96
C THR A 93 -4.05 -0.24 11.52
N PHE A 94 -3.31 -0.97 10.69
CA PHE A 94 -2.67 -2.22 11.11
C PHE A 94 -1.24 -1.97 11.59
N ASP A 95 -0.57 -1.00 10.98
CA ASP A 95 0.74 -0.49 11.39
C ASP A 95 0.86 0.97 10.90
N SER A 96 1.10 1.89 11.84
CA SER A 96 1.02 3.34 11.62
C SER A 96 2.00 3.89 10.58
N LEU A 97 3.03 3.12 10.20
CA LEU A 97 4.03 3.53 9.21
C LEU A 97 3.88 2.80 7.87
N SER A 98 2.90 1.91 7.72
CA SER A 98 2.75 1.06 6.54
C SER A 98 2.60 1.85 5.24
N SER A 99 1.86 2.97 5.22
CA SER A 99 1.76 3.81 4.01
C SER A 99 3.10 4.45 3.64
N ALA A 100 3.81 5.00 4.62
CA ALA A 100 5.11 5.64 4.40
C ALA A 100 6.17 4.62 3.93
N GLU A 101 6.22 3.45 4.57
CA GLU A 101 7.14 2.37 4.18
C GLU A 101 6.85 1.84 2.77
N PHE A 102 5.58 1.71 2.42
CA PHE A 102 5.17 1.32 1.07
C PHE A 102 5.68 2.31 0.02
N ILE A 103 5.52 3.62 0.24
CA ILE A 103 6.05 4.66 -0.66
C ILE A 103 7.58 4.56 -0.78
N VAL A 104 8.30 4.44 0.35
CA VAL A 104 9.76 4.27 0.34
C VAL A 104 10.18 3.01 -0.42
N GLN A 105 9.44 1.91 -0.31
CA GLN A 105 9.74 0.69 -1.06
C GLN A 105 9.53 0.88 -2.56
N LEU A 106 8.51 1.66 -2.98
CA LEU A 106 8.30 2.00 -4.39
C LEU A 106 9.43 2.88 -4.93
N GLU A 107 9.81 3.94 -4.22
CA GLU A 107 10.94 4.81 -4.56
C GLU A 107 12.20 3.99 -4.79
N LYS A 108 12.55 3.10 -3.85
CA LYS A 108 13.70 2.20 -3.98
C LYS A 108 13.56 1.23 -5.15
N LYS A 109 12.37 0.65 -5.35
CA LYS A 109 12.15 -0.36 -6.39
C LYS A 109 12.28 0.21 -7.80
N PHE A 110 11.85 1.45 -7.99
CA PHE A 110 11.78 2.12 -9.29
C PHE A 110 12.88 3.16 -9.49
N ASN A 111 13.72 3.40 -8.48
CA ASN A 111 14.80 4.38 -8.48
C ASN A 111 14.30 5.80 -8.83
N ILE A 112 13.24 6.22 -8.16
CA ILE A 112 12.60 7.53 -8.32
C ILE A 112 12.42 8.19 -6.95
N SER A 113 12.18 9.51 -6.94
CA SER A 113 11.76 10.25 -5.75
C SER A 113 10.29 10.63 -5.88
N LEU A 114 9.51 10.37 -4.83
CA LEU A 114 8.10 10.75 -4.66
C LEU A 114 7.93 11.79 -3.54
N ARG A 115 9.01 12.15 -2.84
CA ARG A 115 9.02 13.03 -1.65
C ARG A 115 8.44 14.44 -1.85
N ASP A 116 8.46 14.97 -3.06
CA ASP A 116 7.90 16.30 -3.38
C ASP A 116 6.49 16.25 -3.97
N ASP A 117 5.95 15.06 -4.20
CA ASP A 117 4.63 14.89 -4.79
C ASP A 117 3.55 14.71 -3.72
N GLU A 118 2.36 15.18 -4.07
CA GLU A 118 1.08 15.00 -3.38
C GLU A 118 0.67 13.51 -3.14
N ALA A 119 1.58 12.56 -3.37
CA ALA A 119 1.45 11.10 -3.26
C ALA A 119 1.34 10.57 -1.81
N LEU A 120 1.14 11.45 -0.83
CA LEU A 120 0.83 11.09 0.57
C LEU A 120 -0.50 11.67 1.04
N LYS A 121 -1.31 12.23 0.12
CA LYS A 121 -2.62 12.74 0.49
C LYS A 121 -3.53 11.58 0.97
N PRO A 122 -4.39 11.83 1.98
CA PRO A 122 -5.32 10.83 2.51
C PRO A 122 -6.27 10.22 1.47
N ASP A 123 -6.49 10.92 0.36
CA ASP A 123 -7.40 10.56 -0.71
C ASP A 123 -6.71 9.95 -1.95
N LEU A 124 -5.40 9.70 -1.90
CA LEU A 124 -4.67 9.08 -2.99
C LEU A 124 -5.25 7.70 -3.32
N THR A 125 -5.64 7.51 -4.58
CA THR A 125 -6.09 6.22 -5.10
C THR A 125 -4.95 5.39 -5.68
N PHE A 126 -5.17 4.08 -5.80
CA PHE A 126 -4.23 3.20 -6.48
C PHE A 126 -3.94 3.64 -7.92
N ARG A 127 -4.97 4.09 -8.66
CA ARG A 127 -4.82 4.61 -10.03
C ARG A 127 -3.90 5.81 -10.08
N GLN A 128 -4.17 6.80 -9.23
CA GLN A 128 -3.36 8.01 -9.16
C GLN A 128 -1.90 7.68 -8.86
N LEU A 129 -1.63 6.76 -7.93
CA LEU A 129 -0.26 6.33 -7.66
C LEU A 129 0.41 5.73 -8.90
N VAL A 130 -0.27 4.85 -9.64
CA VAL A 130 0.27 4.29 -10.89
C VAL A 130 0.53 5.39 -11.92
N ASP A 131 -0.35 6.39 -12.02
CA ASP A 131 -0.19 7.54 -12.92
C ASP A 131 1.06 8.36 -12.57
N HIS A 132 1.23 8.71 -11.29
CA HIS A 132 2.41 9.43 -10.81
C HIS A 132 3.70 8.65 -11.06
N LEU A 133 3.71 7.35 -10.76
CA LEU A 133 4.86 6.48 -11.02
C LEU A 133 5.20 6.42 -12.51
N ALA A 134 4.19 6.30 -13.37
CA ALA A 134 4.40 6.23 -14.82
C ALA A 134 5.02 7.54 -15.36
N LEU A 135 4.54 8.69 -14.86
CA LEU A 135 5.07 10.00 -15.20
C LEU A 135 6.53 10.14 -14.75
N ARG A 136 6.85 9.85 -13.49
CA ARG A 136 8.22 9.93 -12.95
C ARG A 136 9.19 8.99 -13.66
N LEU A 137 8.75 7.77 -13.99
CA LEU A 137 9.54 6.83 -14.77
C LEU A 137 9.79 7.31 -16.21
N SER A 138 8.88 8.08 -16.79
CA SER A 138 9.09 8.68 -18.11
C SER A 138 10.09 9.84 -18.05
N GLU A 139 9.99 10.71 -17.05
CA GLU A 139 10.93 11.82 -16.82
C GLU A 139 12.36 11.31 -16.56
N ALA A 140 12.51 10.29 -15.72
CA ALA A 140 13.81 9.68 -15.43
C ALA A 140 14.46 9.09 -16.69
N LYS A 141 13.69 8.40 -17.53
CA LYS A 141 14.17 7.88 -18.81
C LYS A 141 14.59 8.98 -19.79
N ILE A 142 13.94 10.15 -19.73
CA ILE A 142 14.27 11.31 -20.57
C ILE A 142 15.50 12.07 -20.04
N ALA A 143 15.83 11.95 -18.75
CA ALA A 143 17.01 12.57 -18.15
C ALA A 143 18.32 11.77 -18.38
N ASP A 144 18.22 10.46 -18.64
CA ASP A 144 19.38 9.58 -18.88
C ASP A 144 19.99 9.53 -20.32
N PRO A 145 19.48 10.16 -21.41
CA PRO A 145 20.07 10.03 -22.74
C PRO A 145 21.24 11.00 -23.05
N VAL A 146 21.67 11.87 -22.12
CA VAL A 146 22.66 12.94 -22.42
C VAL A 146 24.11 12.63 -21.96
N LYS A 147 24.36 11.52 -21.25
CA LYS A 147 25.72 11.22 -20.73
C LYS A 147 26.64 10.39 -21.64
N GLU A 148 26.21 10.06 -22.87
CA GLU A 148 26.98 9.17 -23.76
C GLU A 148 27.42 9.81 -25.09
N GLN A 149 27.47 11.15 -25.15
CA GLN A 149 28.04 11.88 -26.30
C GLN A 149 28.91 13.06 -25.87
N SER A 150 30.02 12.78 -25.17
CA SER A 150 31.23 13.59 -25.31
C SER A 150 32.43 12.66 -25.13
N SER A 151 32.99 12.26 -26.27
CA SER A 151 34.34 11.72 -26.39
C SER A 151 35.39 12.68 -25.90
#